data_AF-A0A918DX35-F1
#
_entry.id   AF-A0A918DX35-F1
#
_cell.length_a   1.000
_cell.length_b   1.000
_cell.length_c   1.000
_cell.angle_alpha   90.00
_cell.angle_beta   90.00
_cell.angle_gamma   90.00
#
_symmetry.space_group_name_H-M   'P 1'
#
loop_
_entity.id
_entity.type
_entity.pdbx_description
1 polymer ?
#
loop_
_entity_poly.entity_id
_entity_poly.type
_entity_poly.pdbx_seq_one_letter_code
_entity_poly.pdbx_strand_id
1 'polypeptide(L)'
;MTARLATGLMMALPLLTACATDRYWYQPPAGSASSGTDGTWQGLIREDFSQRISHSAVAGAVGVRCARFQDLITLEVSAGRLDVTLGRSSVVRFDTGLDAGGRFSQQLPVQGDTWIYGGVGIYRNEPTLTIWGQLDPSTGTGSGHLSVTPGENQRIGCYASFRVSQNAGAPTPDKLGAPFKVQYWIDELDKGGDQEFWMLR
;
A
#
# COMPACT_ATOMS: atom_id res chain seq x y z
N MET A 1 18.71 -55.36 -43.70
CA MET A 1 18.40 -54.92 -42.32
C MET A 1 17.47 -53.72 -42.39
N THR A 2 16.33 -53.87 -41.75
CA THR A 2 15.22 -52.94 -41.52
C THR A 2 15.60 -51.78 -40.58
N ALA A 3 15.10 -50.56 -40.85
CA ALA A 3 14.36 -49.73 -39.89
C ALA A 3 13.93 -48.38 -40.51
N ARG A 4 12.62 -48.11 -40.50
CA ARG A 4 11.98 -46.78 -40.59
C ARG A 4 12.11 -46.06 -39.24
N LEU A 5 11.87 -44.74 -39.24
CA LEU A 5 11.44 -43.81 -38.14
C LEU A 5 12.30 -42.54 -38.18
N ALA A 6 11.83 -41.32 -37.97
CA ALA A 6 10.51 -40.80 -37.70
C ALA A 6 10.51 -39.29 -38.01
N THR A 7 9.33 -38.80 -38.35
CA THR A 7 8.90 -37.41 -38.47
C THR A 7 9.30 -36.57 -37.25
N GLY A 8 10.07 -35.50 -37.46
CA GLY A 8 10.34 -34.46 -36.46
C GLY A 8 9.45 -33.24 -36.71
N LEU A 9 8.25 -33.25 -36.13
CA LEU A 9 7.33 -32.12 -36.09
C LEU A 9 7.93 -31.04 -35.16
N MET A 10 8.47 -29.96 -35.71
CA MET A 10 8.85 -28.78 -34.91
C MET A 10 7.56 -28.08 -34.45
N MET A 11 7.15 -28.33 -33.21
CA MET A 11 6.17 -27.48 -32.53
C MET A 11 6.82 -26.13 -32.26
N ALA A 12 6.49 -25.14 -33.09
CA ALA A 12 6.68 -23.74 -32.74
C ALA A 12 5.68 -23.41 -31.64
N LEU A 13 6.16 -23.32 -30.39
CA LEU A 13 5.40 -22.68 -29.31
C LEU A 13 5.33 -21.17 -29.62
N PRO A 14 4.15 -20.59 -29.88
CA PRO A 14 4.01 -19.15 -29.81
C PRO A 14 4.22 -18.75 -28.35
N LEU A 15 5.31 -18.01 -28.11
CA LEU A 15 5.53 -17.26 -26.88
C LEU A 15 4.31 -16.37 -26.66
N LEU A 16 3.41 -16.83 -25.78
CA LEU A 16 2.46 -15.97 -25.10
C LEU A 16 3.28 -15.06 -24.19
N THR A 17 3.87 -14.01 -24.74
CA THR A 17 4.27 -12.85 -23.94
C THR A 17 2.97 -12.28 -23.41
N ALA A 18 2.64 -12.69 -22.18
CA ALA A 18 1.57 -12.13 -21.41
C ALA A 18 1.64 -10.61 -21.53
N CYS A 19 0.52 -10.00 -21.92
CA CYS A 19 0.23 -8.61 -21.63
C CYS A 19 0.17 -8.46 -20.10
N ALA A 20 1.31 -8.54 -19.42
CA ALA A 20 1.49 -7.95 -18.13
C ALA A 20 1.44 -6.45 -18.39
N THR A 21 0.23 -5.89 -18.36
CA THR A 21 0.07 -4.46 -18.23
C THR A 21 0.87 -4.08 -16.99
N ASP A 22 1.96 -3.34 -17.18
CA ASP A 22 2.66 -2.67 -16.10
C ASP A 22 1.60 -1.84 -15.36
N ARG A 23 1.08 -2.39 -14.26
CA ARG A 23 0.26 -1.63 -13.33
C ARG A 23 1.20 -0.69 -12.58
N TYR A 24 1.70 0.33 -13.29
CA TYR A 24 2.25 1.62 -12.87
C TYR A 24 2.63 1.73 -11.38
N TRP A 25 3.45 0.80 -10.90
CA TRP A 25 3.95 0.80 -9.54
C TRP A 25 5.46 0.97 -9.65
N TYR A 26 5.99 2.00 -8.99
CA TYR A 26 7.43 2.21 -8.93
C TYR A 26 8.07 1.03 -8.20
N GLN A 27 8.74 0.18 -8.96
CA GLN A 27 9.59 -0.86 -8.40
C GLN A 27 10.98 -0.24 -8.24
N PRO A 28 11.40 0.11 -7.02
CA PRO A 28 12.75 0.60 -6.84
C PRO A 28 13.74 -0.51 -7.26
N PRO A 29 14.89 -0.16 -7.85
CA PRO A 29 15.87 -1.14 -8.29
C PRO A 29 16.32 -2.01 -7.11
N ALA A 30 16.43 -3.31 -7.35
CA ALA A 30 17.12 -4.23 -6.45
C ALA A 30 18.60 -3.83 -6.39
N GLY A 31 19.17 -3.84 -5.19
CA GLY A 31 20.58 -3.50 -5.00
C GLY A 31 21.51 -4.68 -5.20
N SER A 32 22.81 -4.39 -5.36
CA SER A 32 23.86 -5.32 -4.98
C SER A 32 23.85 -5.45 -3.45
N ALA A 33 23.74 -6.68 -2.94
CA ALA A 33 23.63 -6.98 -1.50
C ALA A 33 24.57 -6.13 -0.63
N SER A 34 24.01 -5.19 0.15
CA SER A 34 24.72 -4.47 1.21
C SER A 34 24.47 -5.17 2.55
N SER A 35 25.52 -5.35 3.34
CA SER A 35 25.62 -6.32 4.43
C SER A 35 24.84 -6.00 5.72
N GLY A 36 23.70 -5.30 5.65
CA GLY A 36 22.93 -4.96 6.84
C GLY A 36 21.67 -4.13 6.56
N THR A 37 20.75 -4.16 7.53
CA THR A 37 19.47 -3.45 7.48
C THR A 37 19.60 -1.95 7.77
N ASP A 38 20.70 -1.54 8.41
CA ASP A 38 20.98 -0.15 8.78
C ASP A 38 21.18 0.74 7.56
N GLY A 39 20.66 1.96 7.63
CA GLY A 39 20.74 2.96 6.56
C GLY A 39 19.38 3.53 6.16
N THR A 40 19.38 4.34 5.11
CA THR A 40 18.18 5.01 4.60
C THR A 40 17.54 4.20 3.48
N TRP A 41 16.25 3.89 3.63
CA TRP A 41 15.45 3.24 2.62
C TRP A 41 14.39 4.20 2.13
N GLN A 42 14.34 4.43 0.82
CA GLN A 42 13.45 5.42 0.22
C GLN A 42 12.59 4.80 -0.85
N GLY A 43 11.38 5.32 -1.00
CA GLY A 43 10.48 4.87 -2.04
C GLY A 43 9.14 5.57 -2.01
N LEU A 44 8.13 4.89 -2.53
CA LEU A 44 6.80 5.44 -2.68
C LEU A 44 5.78 4.63 -1.90
N ILE A 45 4.86 5.36 -1.29
CA ILE A 45 3.59 4.84 -0.81
C ILE A 45 2.48 5.28 -1.77
N ARG A 46 1.49 4.43 -2.00
CA ARG A 46 0.31 4.82 -2.75
C ARG A 46 -0.94 4.10 -2.26
N GLU A 47 -2.03 4.85 -2.35
CA GLU A 47 -3.38 4.33 -2.13
C GLU A 47 -3.81 3.46 -3.33
N ASP A 48 -4.23 2.22 -3.03
CA ASP A 48 -4.50 1.22 -4.06
C ASP A 48 -5.90 1.38 -4.69
N PHE A 49 -6.89 1.89 -3.94
CA PHE A 49 -8.31 1.96 -4.32
C PHE A 49 -9.04 3.20 -3.77
N SER A 50 -9.40 4.14 -4.66
CA SER A 50 -10.12 5.35 -4.25
C SER A 50 -11.52 5.10 -3.68
N GLN A 51 -12.10 3.94 -3.96
CA GLN A 51 -13.39 3.52 -3.43
C GLN A 51 -13.41 2.02 -3.23
N ARG A 52 -13.99 1.57 -2.13
CA ARG A 52 -14.17 0.16 -1.82
C ARG A 52 -15.45 -0.08 -1.03
N ILE A 53 -15.97 -1.29 -1.13
CA ILE A 53 -17.04 -1.77 -0.27
C ILE A 53 -16.40 -2.53 0.89
N SER A 54 -16.81 -2.21 2.12
CA SER A 54 -16.45 -2.95 3.32
C SER A 54 -17.70 -3.42 4.05
N HIS A 55 -17.53 -4.13 5.16
CA HIS A 55 -18.64 -4.59 5.99
C HIS A 55 -18.46 -4.10 7.43
N SER A 56 -19.46 -3.36 7.90
CA SER A 56 -19.65 -3.04 9.31
C SER A 56 -20.40 -4.17 10.01
N ALA A 57 -20.05 -4.42 11.26
CA ALA A 57 -20.78 -5.36 12.12
C ALA A 57 -22.24 -4.93 12.35
N VAL A 58 -22.57 -3.64 12.21
CA VAL A 58 -23.89 -3.06 12.51
C VAL A 58 -24.66 -2.76 11.23
N ALA A 59 -24.07 -2.00 10.31
CA ALA A 59 -24.77 -1.55 9.09
C ALA A 59 -24.78 -2.59 7.95
N GLY A 60 -23.91 -3.60 7.98
CA GLY A 60 -23.69 -4.46 6.81
C GLY A 60 -22.75 -3.78 5.81
N ALA A 61 -23.08 -3.78 4.52
CA ALA A 61 -22.20 -3.24 3.48
C ALA A 61 -22.11 -1.70 3.57
N VAL A 62 -20.88 -1.18 3.52
CA VAL A 62 -20.59 0.26 3.59
C VAL A 62 -19.65 0.66 2.46
N GLY A 63 -19.86 1.86 1.92
CA GLY A 63 -18.97 2.49 0.97
C GLY A 63 -17.86 3.23 1.70
N VAL A 64 -16.61 2.97 1.33
CA VAL A 64 -15.45 3.71 1.84
C VAL A 64 -14.79 4.39 0.65
N ARG A 65 -14.73 5.72 0.68
CA ARG A 65 -14.02 6.54 -0.30
C ARG A 65 -12.74 7.07 0.32
N CYS A 66 -11.64 6.84 -0.36
CA CYS A 66 -10.30 7.17 0.10
C CYS A 66 -9.69 8.26 -0.77
N ALA A 67 -8.96 9.17 -0.14
CA ALA A 67 -8.20 10.13 -0.89
C ALA A 67 -7.04 9.43 -1.62
N ARG A 68 -6.98 9.59 -2.94
CA ARG A 68 -5.88 9.06 -3.75
C ARG A 68 -4.61 9.83 -3.46
N PHE A 69 -3.51 9.11 -3.25
CA PHE A 69 -2.18 9.70 -3.12
C PHE A 69 -1.10 8.76 -3.68
N GLN A 70 0.03 9.35 -4.04
CA GLN A 70 1.28 8.66 -4.32
C GLN A 70 2.40 9.60 -3.87
N ASP A 71 3.04 9.27 -2.76
CA ASP A 71 3.96 10.19 -2.08
C ASP A 71 5.18 9.46 -1.51
N LEU A 72 6.13 10.23 -0.99
CA LEU A 72 7.38 9.73 -0.42
C LEU A 72 7.16 8.99 0.89
N ILE A 73 7.91 7.90 1.04
CA ILE A 73 8.16 7.25 2.32
C ILE A 73 9.68 7.08 2.48
N THR A 74 10.17 7.45 3.66
CA THR A 74 11.57 7.29 4.06
C THR A 74 11.61 6.50 5.36
N LEU A 75 12.46 5.48 5.39
CA LEU A 75 12.68 4.60 6.53
C LEU A 75 14.17 4.67 6.87
N GLU A 76 14.52 5.20 8.03
CA GLU A 76 15.90 5.27 8.52
C GLU A 76 16.09 4.21 9.59
N VAL A 77 16.98 3.26 9.33
CA VAL A 77 17.26 2.15 10.25
C VAL A 77 18.60 2.39 10.92
N SER A 78 18.62 2.31 12.25
CA SER A 78 19.83 2.41 13.05
C SER A 78 19.70 1.53 14.29
N ALA A 79 20.61 0.58 14.46
CA ALA A 79 20.69 -0.29 15.65
C ALA A 79 19.35 -0.98 16.00
N GLY A 80 18.64 -1.49 14.98
CA GLY A 80 17.33 -2.17 15.15
C GLY A 80 16.15 -1.24 15.47
N ARG A 81 16.35 0.07 15.40
CA ARG A 81 15.31 1.09 15.48
C ARG A 81 15.02 1.59 14.07
N LEU A 82 13.75 1.86 13.81
CA LEU A 82 13.25 2.33 12.54
C LEU A 82 12.54 3.66 12.72
N ASP A 83 13.10 4.72 12.18
CA ASP A 83 12.47 6.03 12.08
C ASP A 83 11.77 6.17 10.73
N VAL A 84 10.46 6.41 10.75
CA VAL A 84 9.64 6.50 9.54
C VAL A 84 9.21 7.94 9.32
N THR A 85 9.40 8.43 8.10
CA THR A 85 8.83 9.69 7.62
C THR A 85 7.92 9.40 6.43
N LEU A 86 6.67 9.82 6.54
CA LEU A 86 5.63 9.60 5.55
C LEU A 86 5.09 10.93 5.02
N GLY A 87 5.06 11.07 3.70
CA GLY A 87 4.48 12.21 3.01
C GLY A 87 5.38 13.44 2.96
N ARG A 88 5.21 14.26 1.92
CA ARG A 88 5.99 15.50 1.74
C ARG A 88 5.33 16.76 2.29
N SER A 89 3.99 16.77 2.41
CA SER A 89 3.21 17.93 2.86
C SER A 89 2.63 17.72 4.26
N SER A 90 1.86 16.65 4.45
CA SER A 90 1.37 16.22 5.76
C SER A 90 2.33 15.18 6.31
N VAL A 91 3.47 15.66 6.83
CA VAL A 91 4.55 14.77 7.27
C VAL A 91 4.16 14.07 8.57
N VAL A 92 4.04 12.74 8.52
CA VAL A 92 3.86 11.89 9.71
C VAL A 92 5.21 11.25 10.05
N ARG A 93 5.62 11.38 11.33
CA ARG A 93 6.86 10.80 11.85
C ARG A 93 6.61 9.94 13.06
N PHE A 94 7.27 8.79 13.12
CA PHE A 94 7.24 7.91 14.28
C PHE A 94 8.45 6.98 14.25
N ASP A 95 8.80 6.46 15.41
CA ASP A 95 9.79 5.41 15.58
C ASP A 95 9.13 4.06 15.91
N THR A 96 9.77 2.97 15.53
CA THR A 96 9.36 1.62 15.92
C THR A 96 10.56 0.67 15.98
N GLY A 97 10.34 -0.53 16.51
CA GLY A 97 11.35 -1.58 16.53
C GLY A 97 11.34 -2.40 15.25
N LEU A 98 12.51 -2.87 14.83
CA LEU A 98 12.67 -3.86 13.77
C LEU A 98 12.98 -5.23 14.39
N ASP A 99 12.27 -6.27 14.00
CA ASP A 99 12.59 -7.63 14.44
C ASP A 99 13.78 -8.22 13.64
N ALA A 100 14.27 -9.39 14.07
CA ALA A 100 15.39 -10.07 13.42
C ALA A 100 15.13 -10.48 11.95
N GLY A 101 13.85 -10.54 11.54
CA GLY A 101 13.44 -10.80 10.16
C GLY A 101 13.24 -9.52 9.34
N GLY A 102 13.57 -8.35 9.88
CA GLY A 102 13.36 -7.06 9.22
C GLY A 102 11.92 -6.59 9.24
N ARG A 103 11.04 -7.18 10.06
CA ARG A 103 9.61 -6.85 10.14
C ARG A 103 9.38 -5.74 11.16
N PHE A 104 8.39 -4.91 10.88
CA PHE A 104 7.93 -3.86 11.79
C PHE A 104 6.41 -3.69 11.70
N SER A 105 5.83 -3.15 12.76
CA SER A 105 4.43 -2.75 12.81
C SER A 105 4.27 -1.64 13.83
N GLN A 106 3.58 -0.56 13.46
CA GLN A 106 3.27 0.54 14.36
C GLN A 106 1.83 0.99 14.15
N GLN A 107 1.19 1.39 15.24
CA GLN A 107 -0.11 2.03 15.25
C GLN A 107 0.01 3.37 15.97
N LEU A 108 -0.62 4.41 15.43
CA LEU A 108 -0.63 5.74 16.05
C LEU A 108 -1.92 6.52 15.70
N PRO A 109 -2.41 7.35 16.62
CA PRO A 109 -3.49 8.28 16.31
C PRO A 109 -3.00 9.35 15.32
N VAL A 110 -3.86 9.74 14.39
CA VAL A 110 -3.59 10.77 13.38
C VAL A 110 -4.77 11.71 13.23
N GLN A 111 -4.51 12.90 12.69
CA GLN A 111 -5.55 13.86 12.34
C GLN A 111 -5.73 13.92 10.83
N GLY A 112 -6.95 14.23 10.39
CA GLY A 112 -7.27 14.33 8.97
C GLY A 112 -8.75 14.62 8.71
N ASP A 113 -9.05 14.91 7.45
CA ASP A 113 -10.41 15.20 6.97
C ASP A 113 -11.21 13.91 6.85
N THR A 114 -11.89 13.53 7.92
CA THR A 114 -12.56 12.24 8.03
C THR A 114 -14.03 12.40 8.37
N TRP A 115 -14.86 11.64 7.68
CA TRP A 115 -16.31 11.74 7.81
C TRP A 115 -16.94 10.36 7.77
N ILE A 116 -17.91 10.17 8.66
CA ILE A 116 -18.70 8.94 8.78
C ILE A 116 -20.15 9.38 8.77
N TYR A 117 -20.91 8.90 7.80
CA TYR A 117 -22.33 9.16 7.64
C TYR A 117 -23.12 7.85 7.74
N GLY A 118 -24.42 7.95 8.04
CA GLY A 118 -25.31 6.80 8.11
C GLY A 118 -25.15 5.93 9.38
N GLY A 119 -25.99 4.90 9.49
CA GLY A 119 -26.07 3.99 10.64
C GLY A 119 -24.88 3.03 10.79
N VAL A 120 -23.68 3.42 10.34
CA VAL A 120 -22.47 2.58 10.19
C VAL A 120 -22.00 1.95 11.52
N GLY A 121 -22.48 2.42 12.67
CA GLY A 121 -22.16 1.86 13.98
C GLY A 121 -20.77 2.24 14.50
N ILE A 122 -20.18 3.31 13.95
CA ILE A 122 -18.90 3.87 14.39
C ILE A 122 -19.19 5.18 15.10
N TYR A 123 -19.21 5.12 16.44
CA TYR A 123 -19.64 6.23 17.30
C TYR A 123 -18.51 7.16 17.72
N ARG A 124 -17.26 6.70 17.58
CA ARG A 124 -16.05 7.51 17.80
C ARG A 124 -15.25 7.49 16.53
N ASN A 125 -14.95 8.69 16.02
CA ASN A 125 -14.07 8.89 14.89
C ASN A 125 -12.73 9.42 15.42
N GLU A 126 -11.83 8.49 15.73
CA GLU A 126 -10.47 8.77 16.19
C GLU A 126 -9.51 8.14 15.17
N PRO A 127 -9.19 8.84 14.06
CA PRO A 127 -8.44 8.27 12.96
C PRO A 127 -7.13 7.68 13.44
N THR A 128 -6.92 6.42 13.08
CA THR A 128 -5.77 5.64 13.51
C THR A 128 -5.03 5.16 12.27
N LEU A 129 -3.73 5.44 12.22
CA LEU A 129 -2.84 4.95 11.18
C LEU A 129 -2.12 3.71 11.70
N THR A 130 -2.20 2.62 10.95
CA THR A 130 -1.41 1.41 11.17
C THR A 130 -0.51 1.21 9.97
N ILE A 131 0.77 0.94 10.20
CA ILE A 131 1.75 0.68 9.15
C ILE A 131 2.57 -0.55 9.54
N TRP A 132 2.79 -1.43 8.58
CA TRP A 132 3.56 -2.65 8.79
C TRP A 132 4.27 -3.03 7.51
N GLY A 133 5.39 -3.73 7.64
CA GLY A 133 6.17 -4.14 6.49
C GLY A 133 7.36 -5.00 6.86
N GLN A 134 8.18 -5.25 5.86
CA GLN A 134 9.41 -6.00 5.98
C GLN A 134 10.50 -5.39 5.10
N LEU A 135 11.69 -5.26 5.67
CA LEU A 135 12.92 -4.90 4.97
C LEU A 135 13.75 -6.15 4.74
N ASP A 136 14.17 -6.36 3.51
CA ASP A 136 15.04 -7.47 3.13
C ASP A 136 16.44 -6.94 2.82
N PRO A 137 17.40 -7.03 3.77
CA PRO A 137 18.76 -6.56 3.57
C PRO A 137 19.50 -7.37 2.49
N SER A 138 19.08 -8.61 2.18
CA SER A 138 19.75 -9.42 1.16
C SER A 138 19.53 -8.90 -0.26
N THR A 139 18.37 -8.29 -0.50
CA THR A 139 18.00 -7.67 -1.79
C THR A 139 18.13 -6.14 -1.77
N GLY A 140 18.25 -5.55 -0.58
CA GLY A 140 18.21 -4.10 -0.39
C GLY A 140 16.85 -3.51 -0.76
N THR A 141 15.78 -4.30 -0.71
CA THR A 141 14.40 -3.87 -0.98
C THR A 141 13.48 -4.10 0.21
N GLY A 142 12.44 -3.30 0.33
CA GLY A 142 11.44 -3.44 1.38
C GLY A 142 10.04 -3.16 0.85
N SER A 143 9.05 -3.73 1.52
CA SER A 143 7.65 -3.49 1.17
C SER A 143 6.75 -3.61 2.38
N GLY A 144 5.57 -3.03 2.27
CA GLY A 144 4.58 -3.14 3.30
C GLY A 144 3.30 -2.41 2.95
N HIS A 145 2.50 -2.20 3.97
CA HIS A 145 1.18 -1.63 3.87
C HIS A 145 0.95 -0.60 4.95
N LEU A 146 -0.02 0.26 4.67
CA LEU A 146 -0.54 1.24 5.58
C LEU A 146 -2.05 1.17 5.53
N SER A 147 -2.71 1.31 6.68
CA SER A 147 -4.15 1.52 6.76
C SER A 147 -4.49 2.71 7.62
N VAL A 148 -5.55 3.43 7.25
CA VAL A 148 -6.15 4.48 8.07
C VAL A 148 -7.58 4.08 8.35
N THR A 149 -7.93 3.95 9.62
CA THR A 149 -9.24 3.50 10.09
C THR A 149 -9.82 4.54 11.07
N PRO A 150 -11.15 4.55 11.31
CA PRO A 150 -11.80 5.52 12.21
C PRO A 150 -11.58 5.25 13.70
N GLY A 151 -10.74 4.29 14.04
CA GLY A 151 -10.41 3.92 15.40
C GLY A 151 -9.55 2.66 15.43
N GLU A 152 -9.05 2.37 16.61
CA GLU A 152 -8.30 1.14 16.85
C GLU A 152 -9.16 -0.09 16.56
N ASN A 153 -8.56 -1.13 15.97
CA ASN A 153 -9.20 -2.41 15.65
C ASN A 153 -10.39 -2.35 14.67
N GLN A 154 -10.66 -1.18 14.08
CA GLN A 154 -11.66 -1.05 13.02
C GLN A 154 -11.16 -1.69 11.73
N ARG A 155 -12.03 -2.44 11.04
CA ARG A 155 -11.71 -3.12 9.76
C ARG A 155 -12.15 -2.33 8.53
N ILE A 156 -12.70 -1.14 8.75
CA ILE A 156 -13.25 -0.26 7.73
C ILE A 156 -12.33 0.95 7.63
N GLY A 157 -11.82 1.24 6.44
CA GLY A 157 -10.86 2.31 6.26
C GLY A 157 -10.15 2.27 4.92
N CYS A 158 -9.13 3.11 4.80
CA CYS A 158 -8.29 3.24 3.62
C CYS A 158 -7.04 2.39 3.74
N TYR A 159 -6.56 1.87 2.61
CA TYR A 159 -5.40 0.99 2.56
C TYR A 159 -4.48 1.44 1.44
N ALA A 160 -3.19 1.44 1.75
CA ALA A 160 -2.13 1.79 0.85
C ALA A 160 -1.04 0.72 0.92
N SER A 161 -0.26 0.63 -0.13
CA SER A 161 0.95 -0.18 -0.20
C SER A 161 2.16 0.72 -0.35
N PHE A 162 3.33 0.26 0.08
CA PHE A 162 4.59 0.94 -0.20
C PHE A 162 5.68 -0.04 -0.61
N ARG A 163 6.66 0.50 -1.32
CA ARG A 163 7.93 -0.16 -1.61
C ARG A 163 9.06 0.81 -1.43
N VAL A 164 10.17 0.32 -0.87
CA VAL A 164 11.40 1.08 -0.62
C VAL A 164 12.62 0.32 -1.13
N SER A 165 13.71 1.03 -1.36
CA SER A 165 15.03 0.45 -1.56
C SER A 165 16.06 1.25 -0.79
N GLN A 166 17.06 0.54 -0.26
CA GLN A 166 18.25 1.12 0.37
C GLN A 166 19.23 1.68 -0.68
N ASN A 167 19.07 1.23 -1.93
CA ASN A 167 20.01 1.48 -3.03
C ASN A 167 19.48 2.46 -4.08
N ALA A 168 18.21 2.84 -3.95
CA ALA A 168 17.62 3.91 -4.74
C ALA A 168 17.72 5.22 -3.96
N GLY A 169 18.16 6.29 -4.63
CA GLY A 169 17.94 7.63 -4.09
C GLY A 169 16.43 7.94 -4.02
N ALA A 170 16.09 9.04 -3.35
CA ALA A 170 14.71 9.49 -3.22
C ALA A 170 14.02 9.53 -4.60
N PRO A 171 12.78 9.00 -4.72
CA PRO A 171 12.01 9.10 -5.95
C PRO A 171 11.97 10.53 -6.48
N THR A 172 12.23 10.67 -7.78
CA THR A 172 12.24 11.96 -8.45
C THR A 172 10.83 12.56 -8.52
N PRO A 173 10.68 13.90 -8.62
CA PRO A 173 9.37 14.55 -8.58
C PRO A 173 8.37 14.06 -9.63
N ASP A 174 8.82 13.59 -10.80
CA ASP A 174 7.98 13.01 -11.85
C ASP A 174 7.35 11.67 -11.46
N LYS A 175 7.87 11.01 -10.41
CA LYS A 175 7.28 9.79 -9.84
C LYS A 175 6.28 10.07 -8.72
N LEU A 176 6.10 11.33 -8.31
CA LEU A 176 5.16 11.70 -7.26
C LEU A 176 3.78 11.98 -7.85
N GLY A 177 2.73 11.59 -7.13
CA GLY A 177 1.35 11.94 -7.44
C GLY A 177 0.80 12.98 -6.48
N ALA A 178 -0.46 12.84 -6.09
CA ALA A 178 -1.05 13.65 -5.05
C ALA A 178 -0.35 13.40 -3.69
N PRO A 179 -0.15 14.44 -2.87
CA PRO A 179 0.51 14.29 -1.57
C PRO A 179 -0.29 13.40 -0.64
N PHE A 180 0.42 12.72 0.28
CA PHE A 180 -0.20 11.95 1.34
C PHE A 180 -1.13 12.82 2.18
N LYS A 181 -2.31 12.30 2.48
CA LYS A 181 -3.28 12.90 3.37
C LYS A 181 -4.15 11.83 4.01
N VAL A 182 -4.45 12.04 5.29
CA VAL A 182 -5.43 11.25 6.05
C VAL A 182 -6.80 11.80 5.67
N GLN A 183 -7.49 11.14 4.75
CA GLN A 183 -8.83 11.55 4.34
C GLN A 183 -9.65 10.35 3.86
N TYR A 184 -10.83 10.20 4.44
CA TYR A 184 -11.81 9.21 4.03
C TYR A 184 -13.25 9.67 4.26
N TRP A 185 -14.16 9.06 3.50
CA TRP A 185 -15.60 9.17 3.68
C TRP A 185 -16.19 7.76 3.78
N ILE A 186 -16.88 7.45 4.88
CA ILE A 186 -17.53 6.16 5.10
C ILE A 186 -19.04 6.39 5.17
N ASP A 187 -19.79 5.63 4.38
CA ASP A 187 -21.25 5.73 4.32
C ASP A 187 -21.92 4.35 4.23
N GLU A 188 -23.16 4.23 4.70
CA GLU A 188 -23.97 3.03 4.49
C GLU A 188 -24.30 2.91 2.98
N LEU A 189 -24.22 1.70 2.43
CA LEU A 189 -24.79 1.46 1.11
C LEU A 189 -26.28 1.17 1.30
N ASP A 190 -27.14 2.00 0.71
CA ASP A 190 -28.59 1.82 0.80
C ASP A 190 -28.99 0.37 0.47
N LYS A 191 -29.72 -0.27 1.38
CA LYS A 191 -30.12 -1.70 1.29
C LYS A 191 -31.19 -1.98 0.23
N GLY A 192 -31.53 -1.01 -0.60
CA GLY A 192 -32.46 -1.16 -1.71
C GLY A 192 -32.45 0.08 -2.59
N GLY A 193 -31.90 -0.04 -3.79
CA GLY A 193 -31.94 1.03 -4.80
C GLY A 193 -30.63 1.12 -5.58
N ASP A 194 -30.53 0.28 -6.61
CA ASP A 194 -29.86 0.50 -7.88
C ASP A 194 -28.38 0.92 -7.95
N GLN A 195 -27.71 0.32 -8.94
CA GLN A 195 -26.41 0.69 -9.47
C GLN A 195 -26.41 2.08 -10.15
N GLU A 196 -27.14 3.07 -9.63
CA GLU A 196 -27.32 4.39 -10.24
C GLU A 196 -26.53 5.54 -9.59
N PHE A 197 -25.65 5.26 -8.63
CA PHE A 197 -24.68 6.27 -8.15
C PHE A 197 -23.43 6.41 -9.05
N TRP A 198 -23.48 5.89 -10.29
CA TRP A 198 -22.47 6.10 -11.32
C TRP A 198 -22.81 7.27 -12.25
N MET A 199 -23.08 8.46 -11.72
CA MET A 199 -23.03 9.71 -12.47
C MET A 199 -23.23 10.85 -11.46
N LEU A 200 -22.47 11.94 -11.62
CA LEU A 200 -22.50 13.18 -10.82
C LEU A 200 -21.60 13.20 -9.58
N ARG A 201 -20.29 13.37 -9.80
CA ARG A 201 -19.56 14.63 -9.55
C ARG A 201 -18.09 14.49 -9.93
#